data_AF-A0A0G2F7S8-F1
#
_entry.id   AF-A0A0G2F7S8-F1
#
_cell.length_a   1.000
_cell.length_b   1.000
_cell.length_c   1.000
_cell.angle_alpha   90.00
_cell.angle_beta   90.00
_cell.angle_gamma   90.00
#
_symmetry.space_group_name_H-M   'P 1'
#
loop_
_entity.id
_entity.type
_entity.pdbx_description
1 polymer ?
#
loop_
_entity_poly.entity_id
_entity_poly.type
_entity_poly.pdbx_seq_one_letter_code
_entity_poly.pdbx_strand_id
1 'polypeptide(L)'
;MPEGFAPEYPVGMPSNFAFGGMLNLEDIPGKRKAGSMMWSGVANSHWWIDPSSGIAGVMVVTLLPYADYVATDLYSKLETALYKGLIAESRSADGAEA
;
A
#
# COMPACT_ATOMS: atom_id res chain seq x y z
N MET A 1 15.75 -2.05 15.47
CA MET A 1 14.74 -2.42 14.47
C MET A 1 15.52 -2.81 13.22
N PRO A 2 15.67 -4.11 12.91
CA PRO A 2 16.39 -4.55 11.70
C PRO A 2 15.62 -4.25 10.41
N GLU A 3 14.34 -3.91 10.53
CA GLU A 3 13.45 -3.50 9.45
C GLU A 3 13.11 -2.01 9.63
N GLY A 4 12.92 -1.29 8.52
CA GLY A 4 12.66 0.15 8.54
C GLY A 4 11.41 0.52 9.32
N PHE A 5 11.16 1.83 9.47
CA PHE A 5 9.99 2.35 10.19
C PHE A 5 8.64 1.85 9.63
N ALA A 6 8.61 1.53 8.33
CA ALA A 6 7.47 1.01 7.59
C ALA A 6 7.68 -0.49 7.26
N PRO A 7 7.06 -1.42 8.00
CA PRO A 7 7.24 -2.87 7.78
C PRO A 7 6.69 -3.36 6.43
N GLU A 8 5.80 -2.58 5.81
CA GLU A 8 5.25 -2.86 4.47
C GLU A 8 6.18 -2.47 3.29
N TYR A 9 7.27 -1.75 3.53
CA TYR A 9 8.22 -1.41 2.48
C TYR A 9 9.29 -2.49 2.30
N PRO A 10 9.70 -2.78 1.04
CA PRO A 10 10.93 -3.51 0.78
C PRO A 10 12.12 -2.86 1.50
N VAL A 11 13.02 -3.67 2.03
CA VAL A 11 14.23 -3.19 2.70
C VAL A 11 15.04 -2.31 1.76
N GLY A 12 15.35 -1.08 2.22
CA GLY A 12 16.15 -0.12 1.46
C GLY A 12 15.38 0.67 0.40
N MET A 13 14.05 0.52 0.31
CA MET A 13 13.24 1.32 -0.61
C MET A 13 13.37 2.82 -0.32
N PRO A 14 13.68 3.66 -1.32
CA PRO A 14 13.67 5.11 -1.16
C PRO A 14 12.29 5.64 -0.77
N SER A 15 12.24 6.40 0.32
CA SER A 15 11.02 7.00 0.85
C SER A 15 11.24 8.44 1.33
N ASN A 16 10.18 9.24 1.33
CA ASN A 16 10.17 10.61 1.85
C ASN A 16 8.92 10.85 2.72
N PHE A 17 8.68 12.08 3.16
CA PHE A 17 7.49 12.50 3.88
C PHE A 17 6.78 13.64 3.16
N ALA A 18 5.45 13.65 3.25
CA ALA A 18 4.60 14.75 2.82
C ALA A 18 3.67 15.19 3.95
N PHE A 19 2.84 16.19 3.69
CA PHE A 19 1.77 16.58 4.61
C PHE A 19 0.73 15.45 4.72
N GLY A 20 0.88 14.60 5.75
CA GLY A 20 -0.07 13.55 6.09
C GLY A 20 0.53 12.15 6.29
N GLY A 21 1.69 11.85 5.69
CA GLY A 21 2.27 10.51 5.78
C GLY A 21 3.61 10.32 5.05
N MET A 22 4.03 9.06 4.95
CA MET A 22 5.21 8.66 4.18
C MET A 22 4.86 8.59 2.69
N LEU A 23 5.82 8.91 1.83
CA LEU A 23 5.77 8.74 0.39
C LEU A 23 6.76 7.66 -0.04
N ASN A 24 6.34 6.72 -0.90
CA ASN A 24 7.28 5.88 -1.64
C ASN A 24 7.74 6.62 -2.89
N LEU A 25 9.05 6.59 -3.16
CA LEU A 25 9.63 7.27 -4.33
C LEU A 25 9.78 6.33 -5.54
N GLU A 26 9.53 5.04 -5.35
CA GLU A 26 9.60 4.01 -6.38
C GLU A 26 8.31 3.18 -6.40
N ASP A 27 8.01 2.57 -7.54
CA ASP A 27 6.91 1.62 -7.67
C ASP A 27 7.14 0.41 -6.77
N ILE A 28 6.08 -0.04 -6.10
CA ILE A 28 6.07 -1.35 -5.45
C ILE A 28 5.50 -2.38 -6.43
N PRO A 29 6.27 -3.42 -6.82
CA PRO A 29 5.81 -4.40 -7.80
C PRO A 29 4.46 -5.05 -7.42
N GLY A 30 3.50 -4.97 -8.34
CA GLY A 30 2.15 -5.52 -8.16
C GLY A 30 1.25 -4.76 -7.17
N LYS A 31 1.66 -3.55 -6.75
CA LYS A 31 1.01 -2.72 -5.74
C LYS A 31 1.08 -1.23 -6.14
N ARG A 32 1.05 -0.33 -5.16
CA ARG A 32 1.08 1.13 -5.33
C ARG A 32 2.29 1.67 -6.11
N LYS A 33 2.03 2.72 -6.86
CA LYS A 33 3.00 3.43 -7.72
C LYS A 33 3.82 4.46 -6.96
N ALA A 34 4.96 4.85 -7.53
CA ALA A 34 5.78 5.96 -7.04
C ALA A 34 4.93 7.21 -6.81
N GLY A 35 5.17 7.92 -5.70
CA GLY A 35 4.39 9.09 -5.30
C GLY A 35 3.12 8.76 -4.49
N SER A 36 2.87 7.49 -4.18
CA SER A 36 1.78 7.11 -3.28
C SER A 36 2.10 7.47 -1.84
N MET A 37 1.06 7.84 -1.08
CA MET A 37 1.16 8.21 0.32
C MET A 37 0.57 7.11 1.21
N MET A 38 1.18 6.87 2.36
CA MET A 38 0.73 5.85 3.30
C MET A 38 1.06 6.20 4.75
N TRP A 39 0.37 5.57 5.69
CA TRP A 39 0.76 5.57 7.10
C TRP A 39 0.20 4.34 7.83
N SER A 40 0.69 4.14 9.05
CA SER A 40 0.25 3.08 9.96
C SER A 40 -0.07 3.64 11.35
N GLY A 41 -1.11 3.07 11.98
CA GLY A 41 -1.47 3.32 13.36
C GLY A 41 -0.81 2.31 14.29
N VAL A 42 -0.62 2.71 15.55
CA VAL A 42 0.06 1.88 16.56
C VAL A 42 -0.60 0.51 16.78
N ALA A 43 -1.92 0.40 16.55
CA ALA A 43 -2.69 -0.84 16.68
C ALA A 43 -2.83 -1.61 15.33
N ASN A 44 -1.84 -1.49 14.45
CA ASN A 44 -1.78 -2.10 13.11
C ASN A 44 -2.91 -1.70 12.15
N SER A 45 -3.53 -0.53 12.30
CA SER A 45 -4.35 0.03 11.21
C SER A 45 -3.43 0.62 10.13
N HIS A 46 -3.76 0.47 8.85
CA HIS A 46 -2.94 0.99 7.75
C HIS A 46 -3.82 1.63 6.67
N TRP A 47 -3.30 2.64 5.99
CA TRP A 47 -3.94 3.23 4.82
C TRP A 47 -2.90 3.59 3.76
N TRP A 48 -3.37 3.69 2.51
CA TRP A 48 -2.59 4.23 1.40
C TRP A 48 -3.48 4.93 0.38
N ILE A 49 -2.87 5.84 -0.37
CA ILE A 49 -3.48 6.58 -1.47
C ILE A 49 -2.48 6.57 -2.62
N ASP A 50 -2.88 6.03 -3.77
CA ASP A 50 -2.12 6.06 -5.02
C ASP A 50 -2.87 6.88 -6.08
N PRO A 51 -2.49 8.16 -6.25
CA PRO A 51 -3.12 9.03 -7.23
C PRO A 51 -2.90 8.58 -8.68
N SER A 52 -1.78 7.91 -8.97
CA SER A 52 -1.43 7.49 -10.34
C SER A 52 -2.30 6.34 -10.82
N SER A 53 -2.65 5.40 -9.94
CA SER A 53 -3.60 4.33 -10.25
C SER A 53 -5.06 4.68 -9.97
N GLY A 54 -5.31 5.77 -9.23
CA GLY A 54 -6.66 6.11 -8.76
C GLY A 54 -7.18 5.17 -7.67
N ILE A 55 -6.29 4.42 -7.01
CA ILE A 55 -6.64 3.42 -5.99
C ILE A 55 -6.26 3.96 -4.60
N ALA A 56 -7.19 3.86 -3.66
CA ALA A 56 -6.93 4.07 -2.25
C ALA A 56 -7.46 2.89 -1.43
N GLY A 57 -6.86 2.66 -0.27
CA GLY A 57 -7.25 1.56 0.60
C GLY A 57 -7.00 1.85 2.06
N VAL A 58 -7.82 1.24 2.91
CA VAL A 58 -7.67 1.27 4.36
C VAL A 58 -7.92 -0.12 4.93
N MET A 59 -7.05 -0.55 5.83
CA MET A 59 -7.22 -1.74 6.64
C MET A 59 -7.31 -1.30 8.09
N VAL A 60 -8.45 -1.55 8.73
CA VAL A 60 -8.68 -1.21 10.13
C VAL A 60 -8.69 -2.49 10.96
N VAL A 61 -7.66 -2.65 11.77
CA VAL A 61 -7.60 -3.65 12.85
C VAL A 61 -7.22 -2.95 14.15
N THR A 62 -7.37 -3.64 15.27
CA THR A 62 -6.98 -3.15 16.60
C THR A 62 -6.19 -4.23 17.29
N LEU A 63 -4.95 -4.43 16.84
CA LEU A 63 -4.06 -5.49 17.29
C LEU A 63 -2.76 -4.89 17.80
N LEU A 64 -2.24 -5.41 18.90
CA LEU A 64 -0.92 -5.07 19.45
C LEU A 64 -0.10 -6.35 19.63
N PRO A 65 1.25 -6.27 19.56
CA PRO A 65 2.07 -5.06 19.37
C PRO A 65 2.05 -4.52 17.92
N TYR A 66 2.52 -3.28 17.72
CA TYR A 66 2.75 -2.72 16.39
C TYR A 66 3.72 -3.60 15.58
N ALA A 67 3.56 -3.62 14.26
CA ALA A 67 4.30 -4.48 13.34
C ALA A 67 4.06 -5.97 13.60
N ASP A 68 2.80 -6.33 13.88
CA ASP A 68 2.39 -7.73 13.92
C ASP A 68 2.50 -8.34 12.53
N TYR A 69 3.20 -9.47 12.42
CA TYR A 69 3.48 -10.12 11.14
C TYR A 69 2.20 -10.49 10.37
N VAL A 70 1.17 -10.97 11.07
CA VAL A 70 -0.09 -11.39 10.42
C VAL A 70 -0.83 -10.16 9.89
N ALA A 71 -0.86 -9.06 10.65
CA ALA A 71 -1.43 -7.81 10.19
C ALA A 71 -0.69 -7.23 8.98
N THR A 72 0.64 -7.21 8.99
CA THR A 72 1.44 -6.72 7.85
C THR A 72 1.29 -7.60 6.61
N ASP A 73 1.24 -8.93 6.76
CA ASP A 73 0.99 -9.85 5.64
C ASP A 73 -0.42 -9.69 5.08
N LEU A 74 -1.44 -9.52 5.93
CA LEU A 74 -2.80 -9.24 5.51
C LEU A 74 -2.89 -7.93 4.72
N TYR A 75 -2.24 -6.87 5.21
CA TYR A 75 -2.15 -5.58 4.51
C TYR A 75 -1.53 -5.74 3.12
N SER A 76 -0.41 -6.45 3.04
CA SER A 76 0.29 -6.74 1.80
C SER A 76 -0.59 -7.49 0.78
N LYS A 77 -1.31 -8.51 1.25
CA LYS A 77 -2.24 -9.31 0.42
C LYS A 77 -3.44 -8.50 -0.04
N LEU A 78 -4.02 -7.68 0.83
CA LEU A 78 -5.12 -6.78 0.50
C LEU A 78 -4.73 -5.83 -0.63
N GLU A 79 -3.58 -5.17 -0.49
CA GLU A 79 -3.07 -4.26 -1.52
C GLU A 79 -2.87 -4.99 -2.85
N THR A 80 -2.13 -6.10 -2.88
CA THR A 80 -1.91 -6.87 -4.11
C THR A 80 -3.21 -7.34 -4.76
N ALA A 81 -4.20 -7.79 -3.97
CA ALA A 81 -5.49 -8.24 -4.49
C ALA A 81 -6.27 -7.08 -5.14
N LEU A 82 -6.29 -5.90 -4.52
CA LEU A 82 -6.95 -4.72 -5.05
C LEU A 82 -6.35 -4.27 -6.40
N TYR A 83 -5.02 -4.17 -6.48
CA TYR A 83 -4.36 -3.77 -7.72
C TYR A 83 -4.57 -4.80 -8.83
N LYS A 84 -4.52 -6.10 -8.50
CA LYS A 84 -4.80 -7.16 -9.47
C LYS A 84 -6.25 -7.10 -9.98
N GLY A 85 -7.23 -6.87 -9.11
CA GLY A 85 -8.64 -6.83 -9.48
C GLY A 85 -9.00 -5.58 -10.30
N LEU A 86 -8.68 -4.39 -9.78
CA LEU A 86 -9.13 -3.13 -10.36
C LEU A 86 -8.39 -2.77 -11.67
N ILE A 87 -7.11 -3.10 -11.79
CA ILE A 87 -6.36 -2.85 -13.04
C ILE A 87 -6.73 -3.89 -14.12
N ALA A 88 -7.12 -5.11 -13.73
CA ALA A 88 -7.63 -6.08 -14.69
C ALA A 88 -8.99 -5.66 -15.24
N GLU A 89 -9.88 -5.17 -14.38
CA GLU A 89 -11.20 -4.67 -14.78
C GLU A 89 -11.10 -3.45 -15.72
N SER A 90 -10.25 -2.47 -15.43
CA SER A 90 -10.08 -1.30 -16.31
C SER A 90 -9.64 -1.69 -17.73
N ARG A 91 -8.68 -2.61 -17.86
CA ARG A 91 -8.24 -3.13 -19.17
C ARG A 91 -9.33 -3.88 -19.92
N SER A 92 -10.25 -4.53 -19.21
CA SER A 92 -11.37 -5.24 -19.84
C SER A 92 -12.46 -4.28 -20.31
N ALA A 93 -12.69 -3.18 -19.59
CA ALA A 93 -13.62 -2.13 -19.97
C ALA A 93 -13.13 -1.39 -21.22
N ASP A 94 -11.85 -1.00 -21.26
CA ASP A 94 -11.25 -0.31 -22.42
C ASP A 94 -11.24 -1.17 -23.70
N GLY A 95 -11.18 -2.51 -23.54
CA GLY A 95 -11.19 -3.45 -24.67
C GLY A 95 -12.58 -3.85 -25.17
N ALA A 96 -13.64 -3.57 -24.41
CA ALA A 96 -15.03 -3.85 -24.80
C ALA A 96 -15.67 -2.69 -25.59
N GLU A 97 -15.02 -1.53 -25.62
CA GLU A 97 -15.45 -0.32 -26.32
C GLU A 97 -14.79 -0.13 -27.70
N ALA A 98 -14.05 -1.14 -28.18
CA ALA A 98 -13.32 -1.15 -29.45
C ALA A 98 -13.96 -2.06 -30.52
#